data_AF-A0A969NPT4-F1
#
_entry.id   AF-A0A969NPT4-F1
#
_cell.length_a   1.000
_cell.length_b   1.000
_cell.length_c   1.000
_cell.angle_alpha   90.00
_cell.angle_beta   90.00
_cell.angle_gamma   90.00
#
_symmetry.space_group_name_H-M   'P 1'
#
loop_
_entity.id
_entity.type
_entity.pdbx_description
1 polymer ?
#
loop_
_entity_poly.entity_id
_entity_poly.type
_entity_poly.pdbx_seq_one_letter_code
_entity_poly.pdbx_strand_id
1 'polypeptide(L)' 'MWQNPPINLVLTSNDVHLWQMDLDLPDGKVKELEKVLSADEKTRAERFYFEQHKNRFIVGRATLRII' A
#
# COMPACT_ATOMS: atom_id res chain seq x y z
N MET A 1 3.57 -12.49 17.10
CA MET A 1 2.21 -12.24 16.55
C MET A 1 1.97 -10.74 16.51
N TRP A 2 1.37 -10.22 15.45
CA TRP A 2 0.91 -8.83 15.40
C TRP A 2 -0.19 -8.62 16.45
N GLN A 3 -0.13 -7.52 17.20
CA GLN A 3 -1.09 -7.24 18.27
C GLN A 3 -2.17 -6.28 17.78
N ASN A 4 -3.40 -6.45 18.28
CA ASN A 4 -4.45 -5.48 18.01
C ASN A 4 -4.08 -4.14 18.67
N PRO A 5 -4.24 -3.02 17.95
CA PRO A 5 -3.97 -1.71 18.53
C PRO A 5 -4.95 -1.43 19.69
N PRO A 6 -4.55 -0.62 20.67
CA PRO A 6 -5.45 -0.15 21.72
C PRO A 6 -6.62 0.65 21.13
N ILE A 7 -7.77 0.63 21.83
CA ILE A 7 -8.97 1.40 21.43
C ILE A 7 -8.64 2.89 21.23
N ASN A 8 -7.77 3.43 22.10
CA ASN A 8 -7.23 4.78 21.98
C ASN A 8 -5.76 4.71 21.55
N LEU A 9 -5.53 4.76 20.24
CA LEU A 9 -4.19 4.84 19.67
C LEU A 9 -3.79 6.32 19.54
N VAL A 10 -2.86 6.76 20.39
CA VAL A 10 -2.25 8.10 20.30
C VAL A 10 -0.93 7.97 19.56
N LEU A 11 -0.83 8.62 18.40
CA LEU A 11 0.39 8.66 17.59
C LEU A 11 1.19 9.91 17.96
N THR A 12 2.37 9.74 18.57
CA THR A 12 3.24 10.88 18.91
C THR A 12 4.33 11.07 17.85
N SER A 13 4.90 12.27 17.78
CA SER A 13 5.93 12.60 16.79
C SER A 13 7.28 11.90 17.02
N ASN A 14 7.48 11.30 18.20
CA ASN A 14 8.75 10.65 18.57
C ASN A 14 8.65 9.11 18.51
N ASP A 15 7.53 8.58 18.01
CA ASP A 15 7.28 7.16 17.86
C ASP A 15 7.56 6.69 16.43
N VAL A 16 8.01 5.44 16.30
CA VAL A 16 8.08 4.75 15.01
C VAL A 16 6.82 3.93 14.84
N HIS A 17 6.03 4.25 13.81
CA HIS A 17 4.80 3.53 13.50
C HIS A 17 5.07 2.45 12.45
N LEU A 18 4.67 1.21 12.76
CA LEU A 18 4.74 0.09 11.83
C LEU A 18 3.35 -0.17 11.24
N TRP A 19 3.30 -0.29 9.91
CA TRP A 19 2.09 -0.59 9.17
C TRP A 19 2.20 -1.98 8.55
N GLN A 20 1.21 -2.82 8.81
CA GLN A 20 1.04 -4.10 8.12
C GLN A 20 -0.18 -4.00 7.20
N MET A 21 -0.04 -4.47 5.96
CA MET A 21 -1.12 -4.49 4.99
C MET A 21 -1.03 -5.73 4.12
N ASP A 22 -2.18 -6.18 3.64
CA ASP A 22 -2.26 -7.19 2.60
C ASP A 22 -1.96 -6.55 1.23
N LEU A 23 -1.15 -7.22 0.43
CA LEU A 23 -0.79 -6.78 -0.92
C LEU A 23 -1.55 -7.56 -2.00
N ASP A 24 -2.17 -8.67 -1.65
CA ASP A 24 -2.91 -9.53 -2.57
C ASP A 24 -4.41 -9.18 -2.53
N LEU A 25 -4.73 -8.02 -3.10
CA LEU A 25 -6.11 -7.52 -3.19
C LEU A 25 -6.80 -7.96 -4.50
N PRO A 26 -8.15 -8.02 -4.54
CA PRO A 26 -8.89 -8.26 -5.77
C PRO A 26 -8.59 -7.21 -6.84
N ASP A 27 -8.56 -7.61 -8.11
CA ASP A 27 -8.18 -6.73 -9.24
C ASP A 27 -8.97 -5.43 -9.31
N GLY A 28 -10.26 -5.46 -8.94
CA GLY A 28 -11.09 -4.25 -8.89
C GLY A 28 -10.52 -3.20 -7.92
N LYS A 29 -10.01 -3.63 -6.77
CA LYS A 29 -9.36 -2.75 -5.78
C LYS A 29 -7.99 -2.29 -6.23
N VAL A 30 -7.22 -3.16 -6.89
CA VAL A 30 -5.93 -2.77 -7.46
C VAL A 30 -6.11 -1.66 -8.50
N LYS A 31 -7.12 -1.77 -9.38
CA LYS A 31 -7.44 -0.73 -10.37
C LYS A 31 -7.91 0.59 -9.75
N GLU A 32 -8.60 0.55 -8.61
CA GLU A 32 -8.94 1.76 -7.85
C GLU A 32 -7.69 2.41 -7.27
N LEU A 33 -6.82 1.62 -6.63
CA LEU A 33 -5.57 2.09 -6.03
C LEU A 33 -4.57 2.62 -7.05
N GLU A 34 -4.52 2.03 -8.25
CA GLU A 34 -3.67 2.53 -9.33
C GLU A 34 -3.96 4.00 -9.67
N LYS A 35 -5.21 4.46 -9.49
CA LYS A 35 -5.60 5.86 -9.79
C LYS A 35 -4.91 6.88 -8.89
N VAL A 36 -4.49 6.50 -7.68
CA VAL A 36 -3.85 7.42 -6.72
C VAL A 36 -2.33 7.54 -6.92
N LEU A 37 -1.72 6.68 -7.73
CA LEU A 37 -0.30 6.74 -8.07
C LEU A 37 0.00 7.94 -8.98
N SER A 38 1.20 8.51 -8.85
CA SER A 38 1.71 9.46 -9.85
C SER A 38 1.99 8.78 -11.18
N ALA A 39 2.19 9.59 -12.22
CA ALA A 39 2.60 9.09 -13.54
C ALA A 39 3.87 8.22 -13.46
N ASP A 40 4.91 8.68 -12.76
CA ASP A 40 6.16 7.92 -12.62
C ASP A 40 5.98 6.57 -11.92
N GLU A 41 5.13 6.52 -10.91
CA GLU A 41 4.83 5.28 -10.19
C GLU A 41 4.04 4.30 -11.08
N LYS A 42 3.08 4.79 -11.86
CA LYS A 42 2.37 3.97 -12.86
C LYS A 42 3.37 3.42 -13.89
N THR A 43 4.24 4.26 -14.44
CA THR A 43 5.29 3.83 -15.37
C THR A 43 6.21 2.80 -14.74
N ARG A 44 6.54 2.92 -13.45
CA ARG A 44 7.35 1.92 -12.74
C ARG A 44 6.59 0.61 -12.53
N ALA A 45 5.28 0.66 -12.26
CA ALA A 45 4.43 -0.52 -12.13
C ALA A 45 4.39 -1.32 -13.46
N GLU A 46 4.32 -0.64 -14.60
CA GLU A 46 4.33 -1.28 -15.92
C GLU A 46 5.65 -1.99 -16.28
N ARG A 47 6.74 -1.75 -15.53
CA ARG A 47 8.03 -2.43 -15.76
C ARG A 47 8.07 -3.83 -15.17
N PHE A 48 7.10 -4.21 -14.34
CA PHE A 48 7.05 -5.57 -13.80
C PHE A 48 6.58 -6.56 -14.88
N TYR A 49 7.33 -7.64 -15.04
CA TYR A 49 6.99 -8.70 -15.99
C TYR A 49 5.77 -9.51 -15.55
N PHE A 50 5.65 -9.78 -14.25
CA PHE A 50 4.55 -10.56 -13.70
C PHE A 50 3.46 -9.65 -13.11
N GLU A 51 2.21 -9.90 -13.49
CA GLU A 51 1.05 -9.14 -13.04
C GLU A 51 0.90 -9.13 -11.52
N GLN A 52 1.20 -10.25 -10.84
CA GLN A 52 1.20 -10.31 -9.38
C GLN A 52 2.16 -9.29 -8.75
N HIS A 53 3.36 -9.11 -9.31
CA HIS A 53 4.32 -8.15 -8.77
C HIS A 53 3.92 -6.71 -9.07
N LYS A 54 3.36 -6.47 -10.26
CA LYS A 54 2.73 -5.19 -10.60
C LYS A 54 1.64 -4.82 -9.60
N ASN A 55 0.72 -5.75 -9.32
CA ASN A 55 -0.39 -5.53 -8.40
C ASN A 55 0.10 -5.27 -6.98
N ARG A 56 1.03 -6.08 -6.46
CA ARG A 56 1.62 -5.86 -5.13
C ARG A 56 2.37 -4.52 -5.02
N PHE A 57 3.07 -4.12 -6.09
CA PHE A 57 3.72 -2.81 -6.14
C PHE A 57 2.70 -1.67 -6.10
N ILE A 58 1.61 -1.77 -6.88
CA ILE A 58 0.53 -0.78 -6.89
C ILE A 58 -0.07 -0.64 -5.49
N VAL A 59 -0.45 -1.76 -4.85
CA VAL A 59 -1.06 -1.74 -3.52
C VAL A 59 -0.12 -1.11 -2.49
N GLY A 60 1.14 -1.56 -2.43
CA GLY A 60 2.11 -1.03 -1.48
C GLY A 60 2.37 0.48 -1.66
N ARG A 61 2.51 0.94 -2.91
CA ARG A 61 2.72 2.37 -3.20
C ARG A 61 1.50 3.22 -2.93
N ALA A 62 0.31 2.73 -3.28
CA ALA A 62 -0.93 3.44 -3.01
C ALA A 62 -1.13 3.63 -1.51
N THR A 63 -0.88 2.60 -0.68
CA THR A 63 -1.06 2.73 0.76
C THR A 63 -0.13 3.77 1.38
N LEU A 64 1.14 3.85 0.95
CA LEU A 64 2.07 4.88 1.42
C LEU A 64 1.65 6.32 1.08
N ARG A 65 0.73 6.53 0.12
CA ARG A 65 0.17 7.85 -0.19
C ARG A 65 -1.08 8.18 0.63
N ILE A 66 -1.73 7.16 1.18
CA ILE A 66 -3.01 7.28 1.88
C ILE A 66 -2.79 7.50 3.38
N ILE A 67 -1.72 6.92 3.94
CA ILE A 67 -1.30 7.10 5.34
C ILE A 67 -0.41 8.33 5.51
#